data_AF-A0A231P499-F1
#
_entry.id   AF-A0A231P499-F1
#
_cell.length_a   1.000
_cell.length_b   1.000
_cell.length_c   1.000
_cell.angle_alpha   90.00
_cell.angle_beta   90.00
_cell.angle_gamma   90.00
#
_symmetry.space_group_name_H-M   'P 1'
#
loop_
_entity.id
_entity.type
_entity.pdbx_description
1 polymer ?
#
loop_
_entity_poly.entity_id
_entity_poly.type
_entity_poly.pdbx_seq_one_letter_code
_entity_poly.pdbx_strand_id
1 'polypeptide(L)'
;MSIQATGMRAYSEAIQHFNKVSGSLQQGSAVGGQTLFSRTLDQSLARSQVDTGENFGAQIDKMQFPGRASTPVMPENSFTGTLKDSLNKVNQLQNVKDNAIDDFASGRTQNVQELMITMQKSSLAMKLTTAVRGKVLEAYKEISKMQF
;
A
#
# COMPACT_ATOMS: atom_id res chain seq x y z
N MET A 1 4.19 -54.80 12.87
CA MET A 1 3.41 -53.93 13.78
C MET A 1 3.51 -52.50 13.28
N SER A 2 2.39 -51.79 13.29
CA SER A 2 2.00 -50.72 12.36
C SER A 2 2.64 -49.35 12.60
N ILE A 3 3.02 -48.70 11.50
CA ILE A 3 3.55 -47.32 11.41
C ILE A 3 2.49 -46.26 11.81
N GLN A 4 1.21 -46.66 11.98
CA GLN A 4 0.12 -45.82 12.48
C GLN A 4 0.26 -45.42 13.97
N ALA A 5 1.06 -46.15 14.77
CA ALA A 5 1.18 -45.86 16.21
C ALA A 5 2.11 -44.66 16.54
N THR A 6 3.05 -44.33 15.64
CA THR A 6 4.01 -43.24 15.85
C THR A 6 3.42 -41.88 15.47
N GLY A 7 2.60 -41.83 14.41
CA GLY A 7 1.93 -40.59 13.98
C GLY A 7 0.93 -40.04 15.01
N MET A 8 0.20 -40.92 15.71
CA MET A 8 -0.73 -40.50 16.77
C MET A 8 -0.02 -40.01 18.04
N ARG A 9 1.18 -40.53 18.34
CA ARG A 9 2.00 -40.05 19.47
C ARG A 9 2.58 -38.66 19.22
N ALA A 10 3.09 -38.41 18.01
CA ALA A 10 3.61 -37.09 17.63
C ALA A 10 2.53 -35.99 17.64
N TYR A 11 1.30 -36.32 17.24
CA TYR A 11 0.18 -35.38 17.35
C TYR A 11 -0.20 -35.10 18.81
N SER A 12 -0.21 -36.12 19.68
CA SER A 12 -0.52 -35.94 21.10
C SER A 12 0.54 -35.09 21.84
N GLU A 13 1.82 -35.22 21.50
CA GLU A 13 2.89 -34.38 22.06
C GLU A 13 2.79 -32.92 21.59
N ALA A 14 2.48 -32.69 20.30
CA ALA A 14 2.35 -31.34 19.75
C ALA A 14 1.21 -30.54 20.42
N ILE A 15 0.07 -31.19 20.70
CA ILE A 15 -1.07 -30.54 21.36
C ILE A 15 -0.78 -30.21 22.84
N GLN A 16 0.00 -31.04 23.55
CA GLN A 16 0.39 -30.75 24.93
C GLN A 16 1.39 -29.58 25.04
N HIS A 17 2.30 -29.44 24.09
CA HIS A 17 3.24 -28.32 24.05
C HIS A 17 2.56 -26.98 23.77
N PHE A 18 1.49 -26.95 22.98
CA PHE A 18 0.72 -25.73 22.70
C PHE A 18 0.02 -25.17 23.94
N ASN A 19 -0.54 -26.02 24.80
CA ASN A 19 -1.22 -25.59 26.01
C ASN A 19 -0.23 -25.02 27.05
N LYS A 20 1.01 -25.53 27.06
CA LYS A 20 2.09 -25.05 27.96
C LYS A 20 2.64 -23.68 27.55
N VAL A 21 2.75 -23.41 26.25
CA VAL A 21 3.20 -22.10 25.71
C VAL A 21 2.13 -21.02 25.89
N SER A 22 0.85 -21.39 25.81
CA SER A 22 -0.27 -20.46 26.04
C SER A 22 -0.34 -19.97 27.49
N GLY A 23 0.00 -20.82 28.47
CA GLY A 23 0.08 -20.42 29.88
C GLY A 23 1.25 -19.46 30.19
N SER A 24 2.37 -19.57 29.48
CA SER A 24 3.54 -18.70 29.67
C SER A 24 3.36 -17.27 29.12
N LEU A 25 2.32 -17.01 28.32
CA LEU A 25 2.03 -15.68 27.79
C LEU A 25 1.09 -14.84 28.69
N GLN A 26 0.50 -15.44 29.73
CA GLN A 26 -0.30 -14.72 30.73
C GLN A 26 0.47 -14.34 32.00
N GLN A 27 1.75 -14.73 32.11
CA GLN A 27 2.58 -14.41 33.28
C GLN A 27 3.75 -13.50 32.89
N GLY A 28 3.41 -12.30 32.41
CA GLY A 28 4.35 -11.18 32.25
C GLY A 28 4.01 -10.09 33.26
N SER A 29 4.66 -10.16 34.42
CA SER A 29 4.62 -9.14 35.47
C SER A 29 4.89 -7.74 34.91
N ALA A 30 4.21 -6.72 35.45
CA ALA A 30 4.38 -5.32 35.10
C ALA A 30 5.86 -4.91 35.16
N VAL A 31 6.47 -4.65 33.99
CA VAL A 31 7.81 -4.07 33.89
C VAL A 31 7.68 -2.60 34.25
N GLY A 32 8.19 -2.25 35.44
CA GLY A 32 8.23 -0.90 35.98
C GLY A 32 8.86 0.10 35.01
N GLY A 33 8.31 1.32 35.04
CA GLY A 33 8.64 2.40 34.13
C GLY A 33 10.13 2.70 34.10
N GLN A 34 10.68 2.60 32.88
CA GLN A 34 11.84 3.30 32.30
C GLN A 34 12.48 2.37 31.26
N THR A 35 11.76 2.12 30.17
CA THR A 35 12.32 1.45 29.00
C THR A 35 13.21 2.44 28.23
N LEU A 36 14.28 1.90 27.63
CA LEU A 36 15.33 2.61 26.88
C LEU A 36 14.82 3.49 25.72
N PHE A 37 13.54 3.40 25.37
CA PHE A 37 12.85 4.27 24.41
C PHE A 37 12.60 5.70 24.96
N SER A 38 12.39 5.87 26.26
CA SER A 38 12.20 7.20 26.86
C SER A 38 13.48 8.03 26.80
N ARG A 39 14.64 7.39 26.96
CA ARG A 39 15.95 8.07 26.94
C ARG A 39 16.33 8.58 25.54
N THR A 40 15.91 7.91 24.47
CA THR A 40 16.21 8.33 23.09
C THR A 40 15.25 9.41 22.58
N LEU A 41 14.01 9.45 23.10
CA LEU A 41 13.06 10.53 22.81
C LEU A 41 13.51 11.86 23.43
N ASP A 42 13.95 11.84 24.68
CA ASP A 42 14.48 13.04 25.37
C ASP A 42 15.70 13.64 24.65
N GLN A 43 16.60 12.79 24.16
CA GLN A 43 17.84 13.23 23.53
C GLN A 43 17.66 13.88 22.15
N SER A 44 16.54 13.60 21.46
CA SER A 44 16.23 14.24 20.18
C SER A 44 15.56 15.61 20.34
N LEU A 45 14.82 15.82 21.43
CA LEU A 45 14.17 17.09 21.74
C LEU A 45 15.16 18.14 22.28
N ALA A 46 16.24 17.72 22.92
CA ALA A 46 17.28 18.61 23.44
C ALA A 46 18.23 19.19 22.37
N ARG A 47 18.22 18.67 21.13
CA ARG A 47 19.16 19.09 20.08
C ARG A 47 18.59 20.11 19.09
N SER A 48 17.35 20.54 19.30
CA SER A 48 16.74 21.64 18.54
C SER A 48 16.80 22.94 19.35
N GLN A 49 18.01 23.42 19.66
CA GLN A 49 18.24 24.85 19.87
C GLN A 49 18.02 25.50 18.49
N VAL A 50 16.84 26.07 18.21
CA VAL A 50 16.54 27.49 18.43
C VAL A 50 17.73 28.37 18.03
N ASP A 51 17.91 28.46 16.72
CA ASP A 51 18.63 29.57 16.10
C ASP A 51 17.86 30.85 16.46
N THR A 52 18.47 31.60 17.36
CA THR A 52 17.89 32.74 18.06
C THR A 52 18.06 33.99 17.20
N GLY A 53 16.97 34.44 16.59
CA GLY A 53 16.45 35.80 16.81
C GLY A 53 17.29 37.06 16.57
N GLU A 54 18.40 37.05 15.81
CA GLU A 54 19.23 38.26 15.62
C GLU A 54 19.31 38.80 14.17
N ASN A 55 18.28 38.61 13.33
CA ASN A 55 18.24 39.29 12.03
C ASN A 55 16.84 39.60 11.44
N PHE A 56 15.80 39.61 12.27
CA PHE A 56 14.41 39.75 11.82
C PHE A 56 13.96 41.20 11.49
N GLY A 57 14.85 42.19 11.50
CA GLY A 57 14.47 43.61 11.43
C GLY A 57 14.92 44.41 10.21
N ALA A 58 15.81 43.89 9.35
CA ALA A 58 16.49 44.72 8.34
C ALA A 58 16.16 44.38 6.86
N GLN A 59 15.03 43.72 6.58
CA GLN A 59 14.58 43.46 5.19
C GLN A 59 13.06 43.65 4.97
N ILE A 60 12.42 44.60 5.66
CA ILE A 60 11.00 44.95 5.42
C ILE A 60 10.85 46.03 4.30
N ASP A 61 11.84 46.22 3.43
CA ASP A 61 11.77 47.18 2.32
C ASP A 61 12.13 46.51 0.99
N LYS A 62 11.21 45.64 0.52
CA LYS A 62 11.01 45.21 -0.88
C LYS A 62 10.01 44.06 -0.96
N MET A 63 8.79 44.26 -0.47
CA MET A 63 7.65 43.50 -1.00
C MET A 63 7.22 44.14 -2.31
N GLN A 64 8.01 43.92 -3.34
CA GLN A 64 7.53 44.01 -4.71
C GLN A 64 6.56 42.84 -4.87
N PHE A 65 5.27 43.12 -4.95
CA PHE A 65 4.27 42.11 -5.31
C PHE A 65 4.69 41.54 -6.67
N PRO A 66 5.15 40.28 -6.76
CA PRO A 66 5.23 39.66 -8.06
C PRO A 66 3.79 39.59 -8.54
N GLY A 67 3.49 40.34 -9.61
CA GLY A 67 2.28 40.09 -10.38
C GLY A 67 2.19 38.58 -10.57
N ARG A 68 1.00 38.01 -10.38
CA ARG A 68 0.70 36.60 -10.61
C ARG A 68 1.11 36.25 -12.04
N ALA A 69 2.38 35.96 -12.24
CA ALA A 69 2.87 35.20 -13.35
C ALA A 69 2.25 33.83 -13.13
N SER A 70 1.19 33.56 -13.87
CA SER A 70 0.72 32.21 -14.10
C SER A 70 1.96 31.40 -14.48
N THR A 71 2.54 30.68 -13.50
CA THR A 71 3.49 29.63 -13.80
C THR A 71 2.77 28.76 -14.82
N PRO A 72 3.28 28.62 -16.05
CA PRO A 72 2.72 27.69 -17.00
C PRO A 72 2.68 26.38 -16.26
N VAL A 73 1.48 25.82 -16.07
CA VAL A 73 1.33 24.49 -15.53
C VAL A 73 2.02 23.60 -16.55
N MET A 74 3.30 23.31 -16.33
CA MET A 74 4.02 22.38 -17.17
C MET A 74 3.20 21.09 -17.12
N PRO A 75 2.85 20.50 -18.27
CA PRO A 75 1.94 19.35 -18.33
C PRO A 75 2.66 18.08 -17.89
N GLU A 76 3.29 18.09 -16.71
CA GLU A 76 3.83 16.92 -16.07
C GLU A 76 2.64 16.15 -15.49
N ASN A 77 2.08 15.27 -16.33
CA ASN A 77 0.96 14.36 -16.12
C ASN A 77 -0.45 14.97 -16.04
N SER A 78 -1.02 15.25 -17.21
CA SER A 78 -2.47 15.41 -17.35
C SER A 78 -3.22 14.16 -16.85
N PHE A 79 -4.40 14.36 -16.22
CA PHE A 79 -5.28 13.26 -15.81
C PHE A 79 -5.56 12.28 -16.96
N THR A 80 -5.77 12.79 -18.17
CA THR A 80 -5.99 12.00 -19.38
C THR A 80 -4.79 11.09 -19.69
N GLY A 81 -3.56 11.59 -19.48
CA GLY A 81 -2.33 10.79 -19.61
C GLY A 81 -2.32 9.64 -18.61
N THR A 82 -2.49 9.93 -17.32
CA THR A 82 -2.53 8.91 -16.27
C THR A 82 -3.64 7.87 -16.49
N LEU A 83 -4.82 8.31 -16.98
CA LEU A 83 -5.92 7.41 -17.30
C LEU A 83 -5.56 6.50 -18.49
N LYS A 84 -4.95 7.04 -19.54
CA LYS A 84 -4.48 6.27 -20.70
C LYS A 84 -3.44 5.23 -20.28
N ASP A 85 -2.48 5.62 -19.45
CA ASP A 85 -1.45 4.71 -18.94
C ASP A 85 -2.04 3.61 -18.07
N SER A 86 -3.03 3.95 -17.23
CA SER A 86 -3.75 2.97 -16.42
C SER A 86 -4.52 1.97 -17.28
N LEU A 87 -5.16 2.41 -18.36
CA LEU A 87 -5.84 1.52 -19.32
C LEU A 87 -4.84 0.61 -20.05
N ASN A 88 -3.69 1.14 -20.46
CA ASN A 88 -2.60 0.34 -21.02
C ASN A 88 -2.12 -0.71 -20.02
N LYS A 89 -2.00 -0.36 -18.74
CA LYS A 89 -1.59 -1.28 -17.69
C LYS A 89 -2.60 -2.41 -17.49
N VAL A 90 -3.90 -2.11 -17.54
CA VAL A 90 -4.96 -3.11 -17.48
C VAL A 90 -4.88 -4.08 -18.66
N ASN A 91 -4.62 -3.58 -19.88
CA ASN A 91 -4.38 -4.41 -21.06
C ASN A 91 -3.15 -5.32 -20.87
N GLN A 92 -2.04 -4.77 -20.36
CA GLN A 92 -0.86 -5.58 -20.04
C GLN A 92 -1.17 -6.69 -19.02
N LEU A 93 -1.90 -6.38 -17.94
CA LEU A 93 -2.30 -7.39 -16.94
C LEU A 93 -3.19 -8.48 -17.55
N GLN A 94 -4.01 -8.12 -18.54
CA GLN A 94 -4.84 -9.07 -19.28
C GLN A 94 -3.97 -10.01 -20.13
N ASN A 95 -3.02 -9.49 -20.91
CA ASN A 95 -2.08 -10.33 -21.69
C ASN A 95 -1.21 -11.22 -20.79
N VAL A 96 -0.71 -10.70 -19.66
CA VAL A 96 0.08 -11.48 -18.70
C VAL A 96 -0.76 -12.61 -18.10
N LYS A 97 -2.03 -12.37 -17.79
CA LYS A 97 -2.95 -13.42 -17.33
C LYS A 97 -3.12 -14.50 -18.38
N ASP A 98 -3.35 -14.13 -19.64
CA ASP A 98 -3.60 -15.09 -20.71
C ASP A 98 -2.36 -15.96 -20.98
N ASN A 99 -1.17 -15.33 -21.02
CA ASN A 99 0.10 -16.07 -21.09
C ASN A 99 0.30 -17.01 -19.90
N ALA A 100 0.00 -16.56 -18.68
CA ALA A 100 0.13 -17.41 -17.49
C ALA A 100 -0.81 -18.61 -17.53
N ILE A 101 -2.02 -18.45 -18.09
CA ILE A 101 -2.96 -19.56 -18.31
C ILE A 101 -2.39 -20.54 -19.33
N ASP A 102 -1.86 -20.05 -20.44
CA ASP A 102 -1.28 -20.90 -21.50
C ASP A 102 -0.04 -21.65 -21.01
N ASP A 103 0.84 -20.98 -20.27
CA ASP A 103 2.03 -21.58 -19.67
C ASP A 103 1.65 -22.67 -18.65
N PHE A 104 0.59 -22.44 -17.89
CA PHE A 104 0.12 -23.41 -16.91
C PHE A 104 -0.55 -24.61 -17.58
N ALA A 105 -1.42 -24.36 -18.56
CA ALA A 105 -2.10 -25.41 -19.32
C ALA A 105 -1.15 -26.27 -20.17
N SER A 106 -0.09 -25.67 -20.70
CA SER A 106 0.98 -26.38 -21.43
C SER A 106 1.97 -27.11 -20.53
N GLY A 107 1.88 -26.93 -19.21
CA GLY A 107 2.80 -27.55 -18.24
C GLY A 107 4.18 -26.89 -18.18
N ARG A 108 4.40 -25.75 -18.86
CA ARG A 108 5.63 -24.96 -18.77
C ARG A 108 5.82 -24.35 -17.38
N THR A 109 4.71 -24.00 -16.73
CA THR A 109 4.69 -23.63 -15.30
C THR A 109 3.69 -24.48 -14.55
N GLN A 110 4.01 -24.83 -13.31
CA GLN A 110 3.11 -25.57 -12.41
C GLN A 110 2.76 -24.74 -11.17
N ASN A 111 3.14 -23.46 -11.14
CA ASN A 111 2.89 -22.59 -10.00
C ASN A 111 1.45 -22.06 -10.01
N VAL A 112 0.56 -22.81 -9.38
CA VAL A 112 -0.86 -22.44 -9.24
C VAL A 112 -1.05 -21.13 -8.47
N GLN A 113 -0.21 -20.86 -7.46
CA GLN A 113 -0.34 -19.66 -6.62
C GLN A 113 -0.11 -18.39 -7.45
N GLU A 114 0.93 -18.38 -8.27
CA GLU A 114 1.26 -17.27 -9.15
C GLU A 114 0.22 -17.06 -10.26
N LEU A 115 -0.30 -18.16 -10.83
CA LEU A 115 -1.42 -18.10 -11.77
C LEU A 115 -2.64 -17.43 -11.11
N MET A 116 -3.04 -17.90 -9.93
CA MET A 116 -4.18 -17.36 -9.21
C MET A 116 -4.01 -15.87 -8.89
N ILE A 117 -2.82 -15.47 -8.42
CA ILE A 117 -2.51 -14.04 -8.16
C ILE A 117 -2.63 -13.22 -9.43
N THR A 118 -2.09 -13.70 -10.54
CA THR A 118 -2.12 -13.00 -11.84
C THR A 118 -3.56 -12.84 -12.35
N MET A 119 -4.36 -13.90 -12.26
CA MET A 119 -5.79 -13.88 -12.59
C MET A 119 -6.57 -12.89 -11.72
N GLN A 120 -6.33 -12.90 -10.41
CA GLN A 120 -6.98 -11.98 -9.48
C GLN A 120 -6.61 -10.52 -9.75
N LYS A 121 -5.33 -10.23 -9.98
CA LYS A 121 -4.85 -8.88 -10.32
C LYS A 121 -5.54 -8.35 -11.58
N SER A 122 -5.56 -9.14 -12.65
CA SER A 122 -6.20 -8.76 -13.91
C SER A 122 -7.72 -8.55 -13.75
N SER A 123 -8.40 -9.48 -13.05
CA SER A 123 -9.84 -9.35 -12.80
C SER A 123 -10.19 -8.12 -11.97
N LEU A 124 -9.45 -7.86 -10.89
CA LEU A 124 -9.65 -6.68 -10.05
C LEU A 124 -9.41 -5.39 -10.84
N ALA A 125 -8.34 -5.33 -11.63
CA ALA A 125 -8.03 -4.17 -12.46
C ALA A 125 -9.14 -3.89 -13.50
N MET A 126 -9.71 -4.92 -14.12
CA MET A 126 -10.86 -4.76 -15.03
C MET A 126 -12.14 -4.30 -14.34
N LYS A 127 -12.44 -4.84 -13.15
CA LYS A 127 -13.58 -4.39 -12.34
C LYS A 127 -13.45 -2.91 -11.98
N LEU A 128 -12.26 -2.51 -11.52
CA LEU A 128 -11.96 -1.11 -11.22
C LEU A 128 -12.14 -0.22 -12.45
N THR A 129 -11.59 -0.63 -13.60
CA THR A 129 -11.73 0.10 -14.87
C THR A 129 -13.19 0.30 -15.27
N THR A 130 -14.01 -0.74 -15.11
CA THR A 130 -15.45 -0.67 -15.39
C THR A 130 -16.18 0.28 -14.44
N ALA A 131 -15.85 0.24 -13.15
CA ALA A 131 -16.41 1.16 -12.16
C ALA A 131 -16.07 2.61 -12.47
N VAL A 132 -14.79 2.90 -12.79
CA VAL A 132 -14.33 4.23 -13.18
C VAL A 132 -15.03 4.69 -14.47
N ARG A 133 -15.12 3.82 -15.49
CA ARG A 133 -15.88 4.11 -16.72
C ARG A 133 -17.31 4.51 -16.41
N GLY A 134 -17.99 3.77 -15.51
CA GLY A 134 -19.33 4.11 -15.05
C GLY A 134 -19.40 5.51 -14.46
N LYS A 135 -18.48 5.85 -13.54
CA LYS A 135 -18.41 7.18 -12.92
C LYS A 135 -18.13 8.32 -13.89
N VAL A 136 -17.28 8.09 -14.89
CA VAL A 136 -17.02 9.09 -15.94
C VAL A 136 -18.28 9.34 -16.77
N LEU A 137 -19.02 8.28 -17.13
CA LEU A 137 -20.28 8.41 -17.86
C LEU A 137 -21.38 9.09 -17.02
N GLU A 138 -21.45 8.80 -15.73
CA GLU A 138 -22.34 9.48 -14.79
C GLU A 138 -22.01 10.98 -14.71
N ALA A 139 -20.74 11.33 -14.53
CA ALA A 139 -20.29 12.72 -14.47
C ALA A 139 -20.60 13.48 -15.77
N TYR A 140 -20.38 12.84 -16.93
CA TYR A 140 -20.76 13.41 -18.22
C TYR A 140 -22.28 13.67 -18.31
N LYS A 141 -23.10 12.69 -17.91
CA LYS A 141 -24.55 12.84 -17.88
C LYS A 141 -24.98 13.97 -16.94
N GLU A 142 -24.36 14.09 -15.77
CA GLU A 142 -24.68 15.14 -14.81
C GLU A 142 -24.36 16.54 -15.36
N ILE A 143 -23.18 16.72 -15.95
CA ILE A 143 -22.81 17.98 -16.62
C ILE A 143 -23.79 18.31 -17.75
N SER A 144 -24.22 17.32 -18.53
CA SER A 144 -25.20 17.53 -19.60
C SER A 144 -26.58 17.93 -19.09
N LYS A 145 -26.96 17.50 -17.88
CA LYS A 145 -28.24 17.87 -17.24
C LYS A 145 -28.20 19.24 -16.56
N MET A 146 -27.01 19.70 -16.15
CA MET A 146 -26.82 21.03 -15.57
C MET A 146 -26.83 22.15 -16.61
N GLN A 147 -26.74 21.81 -17.92
CA GLN A 147 -26.77 22.79 -19.00
C GLN A 147 -28.22 23.06 -19.45
N PHE A 148 -28.73 24.21 -18.99
CA PHE A 148 -29.94 24.95 -19.39
C PHE A 148 -31.29 24.43 -18.85
#